data_AF-A0A7J5XJH9-F1
#
_entry.id   AF-A0A7J5XJH9-F1
#
_cell.length_a   1.000
_cell.length_b   1.000
_cell.length_c   1.000
_cell.angle_alpha   90.00
_cell.angle_beta   90.00
_cell.angle_gamma   90.00
#
_symmetry.space_group_name_H-M   'P 1'
#
loop_
_entity.id
_entity.type
_entity.pdbx_description
1 polymer ?
#
loop_
_entity_poly.entity_id
_entity_poly.type
_entity_poly.pdbx_seq_one_letter_code
_entity_poly.pdbx_strand_id
1 'polypeptide(L)'
;MMWETPEMLYPNLDGQQVNVGLKGELVAQPVAEERGYIVGKQNNTIQICIPENAEGRCRKCCGDNLYEFYVYHLYLEQILVDEDRVETRIRFLRTLATPLLPSPIFTENQTVLEENMFTVYLGDVPEDVQLAAVHLNGQEFTVPLNVSSFIITKVVHPNNTHGYKLKVPFEDPVVLQQVRCIF
;
A
#
# COMPACT_ATOMS: atom_id res chain seq x y z
N MET A 1 10.38 -6.14 5.65
CA MET A 1 9.94 -7.38 6.35
C MET A 1 10.92 -8.49 6.03
N MET A 2 11.27 -9.35 6.98
CA MET A 2 12.22 -10.45 6.77
C MET A 2 11.45 -11.75 6.57
N TRP A 3 11.73 -12.46 5.48
CA TRP A 3 11.18 -13.78 5.20
C TRP A 3 12.26 -14.83 5.34
N GLU A 4 11.90 -15.93 5.97
CA GLU A 4 12.77 -17.06 6.20
C GLU A 4 12.35 -18.22 5.31
N THR A 5 13.28 -18.77 4.55
CA THR A 5 13.08 -20.01 3.79
C THR A 5 14.10 -21.03 4.27
N PRO A 6 13.69 -22.27 4.61
CA PRO A 6 14.62 -23.32 5.00
C PRO A 6 15.68 -23.47 3.92
N GLU A 7 16.94 -23.55 4.33
CA GLU A 7 18.04 -23.60 3.39
C GLU A 7 18.14 -24.95 2.67
N MET A 8 17.51 -26.03 3.17
CA MET A 8 17.97 -27.37 2.77
C MET A 8 16.94 -28.46 2.53
N LEU A 9 17.25 -29.18 1.44
CA LEU A 9 17.28 -30.63 1.39
C LEU A 9 18.72 -31.22 1.47
N TYR A 10 19.81 -30.45 1.26
CA TYR A 10 21.21 -30.97 1.21
C TYR A 10 22.30 -30.02 1.78
N PRO A 11 22.94 -30.32 2.93
CA PRO A 11 23.83 -29.39 3.65
C PRO A 11 25.29 -29.22 3.23
N ASN A 12 25.83 -30.15 2.45
CA ASN A 12 27.28 -30.38 2.43
C ASN A 12 27.94 -30.07 1.07
N LEU A 13 27.51 -29.03 0.36
CA LEU A 13 28.07 -28.71 -0.95
C LEU A 13 28.91 -27.42 -0.90
N ASP A 14 30.21 -27.57 -1.18
CA ASP A 14 31.30 -26.58 -1.02
C ASP A 14 31.19 -25.36 -1.96
N GLY A 15 30.26 -25.37 -2.91
CA GLY A 15 29.96 -24.25 -3.80
C GLY A 15 28.48 -23.95 -3.82
N GLN A 16 27.99 -23.09 -2.93
CA GLN A 16 26.61 -22.63 -2.90
C GLN A 16 26.51 -21.23 -3.52
N GLN A 17 25.93 -21.14 -4.71
CA GLN A 17 25.53 -19.85 -5.29
C GLN A 17 24.03 -19.66 -5.10
N VAL A 18 23.64 -18.48 -4.65
CA VAL A 18 22.23 -18.08 -4.49
C VAL A 18 21.90 -16.97 -5.48
N ASN A 19 20.84 -17.19 -6.25
CA ASN A 19 20.25 -16.17 -7.10
C ASN A 19 18.84 -15.90 -6.58
N VAL A 20 18.45 -14.62 -6.53
CA VAL A 20 17.14 -14.19 -6.03
C VAL A 20 16.50 -13.24 -7.02
N GLY A 21 15.18 -13.30 -7.13
CA GLY A 21 14.43 -12.52 -8.09
C GLY A 21 12.98 -12.32 -7.69
N LEU A 22 12.36 -11.32 -8.29
CA LEU A 22 10.92 -11.09 -8.21
C LEU A 22 10.30 -11.22 -9.61
N LYS A 23 9.04 -11.65 -9.68
CA LYS A 23 8.26 -11.73 -10.94
C LYS A 23 8.94 -12.56 -12.04
N GLY A 24 9.78 -13.51 -11.67
CA GLY A 24 10.51 -14.37 -12.60
C GLY A 24 11.86 -13.81 -13.09
N GLU A 25 12.22 -12.57 -12.73
CA GLU A 25 13.53 -12.00 -13.06
C GLU A 25 14.57 -12.38 -12.00
N LEU A 26 15.29 -13.45 -12.27
CA LEU A 26 16.34 -13.96 -11.39
C LEU A 26 17.65 -13.19 -11.60
N VAL A 27 18.25 -12.70 -10.51
CA VAL A 27 19.58 -12.06 -10.54
C VAL A 27 20.51 -12.68 -9.51
N ALA A 28 21.82 -12.58 -9.74
CA ALA A 28 22.81 -13.01 -8.76
C ALA A 28 22.71 -12.19 -7.47
N GLN A 29 23.02 -12.81 -6.33
CA GLN A 29 22.93 -12.17 -5.01
C GLN A 29 23.54 -10.75 -4.95
N PRO A 30 24.77 -10.47 -5.45
CA PRO A 30 25.33 -9.12 -5.40
C PRO A 30 24.49 -8.08 -6.13
N VAL A 31 23.88 -8.47 -7.25
CA VAL A 31 22.99 -7.59 -8.05
C VAL A 31 21.67 -7.36 -7.33
N ALA A 32 21.15 -8.37 -6.62
CA ALA A 32 19.98 -8.18 -5.77
C ALA A 32 20.27 -7.24 -4.60
N GLU A 33 21.45 -7.36 -3.99
CA GLU A 33 21.91 -6.47 -2.91
C GLU A 33 22.08 -5.02 -3.38
N GLU A 34 22.60 -4.81 -4.60
CA GLU A 34 22.61 -3.49 -5.25
C GLU A 34 21.19 -2.91 -5.46
N ARG A 35 20.19 -3.78 -5.66
CA ARG A 35 18.76 -3.39 -5.72
C ARG A 35 18.13 -3.18 -4.34
N GLY A 36 18.90 -3.31 -3.25
CA GLY A 36 18.46 -3.08 -1.87
C GLY A 36 17.88 -4.31 -1.16
N TYR A 37 18.02 -5.50 -1.74
CA TYR A 37 17.59 -6.75 -1.12
C TYR A 37 18.61 -7.13 -0.05
N ILE A 38 18.18 -7.80 1.02
CA ILE A 38 19.10 -8.40 1.98
C ILE A 38 18.96 -9.89 1.84
N VAL A 39 20.03 -10.55 1.38
CA VAL A 39 20.10 -12.01 1.30
C VAL A 39 21.13 -12.47 2.31
N GLY A 40 20.65 -13.02 3.41
CA GLY A 40 21.48 -13.54 4.49
C GLY A 40 21.39 -15.05 4.58
N LYS A 41 22.45 -15.67 5.09
CA LYS A 41 22.41 -17.05 5.58
C LYS A 41 22.51 -17.01 7.09
N GLN A 42 21.50 -17.55 7.78
CA GLN A 42 21.53 -17.73 9.22
C GLN A 42 21.31 -19.21 9.55
N ASN A 43 22.35 -19.86 10.06
CA ASN A 43 22.39 -21.31 10.32
C ASN A 43 22.10 -22.12 9.05
N ASN A 44 20.86 -22.60 8.95
CA ASN A 44 20.32 -23.50 7.94
C ASN A 44 19.08 -22.89 7.27
N THR A 45 19.03 -21.56 7.20
CA THR A 45 17.91 -20.76 6.69
C THR A 45 18.47 -19.63 5.84
N ILE A 46 17.90 -19.48 4.64
CA ILE A 46 18.12 -18.27 3.83
C ILE A 46 17.10 -17.23 4.26
N GLN A 47 17.61 -16.09 4.70
CA GLN A 47 16.83 -14.91 5.02
C GLN A 47 16.82 -13.98 3.84
N ILE A 48 15.62 -13.53 3.46
CA ILE A 48 15.41 -12.62 2.35
C ILE A 48 14.64 -11.43 2.90
N CYS A 49 15.18 -10.24 2.76
CA CYS A 49 14.46 -8.98 2.95
C CYS A 49 14.31 -8.32 1.59
N ILE A 50 13.08 -7.94 1.26
CA ILE A 50 12.71 -7.19 0.07
C ILE A 50 12.45 -5.75 0.55
N PRO A 51 13.05 -4.74 -0.08
CA PRO A 51 12.88 -3.36 0.34
C PRO A 51 11.44 -2.90 0.08
N GLU A 52 10.94 -1.95 0.87
CA GLU A 52 9.54 -1.51 0.81
C GLU A 52 9.15 -0.84 -0.52
N ASN A 53 10.14 -0.27 -1.21
CA ASN A 53 9.97 0.34 -2.52
C ASN A 53 9.97 -0.69 -3.68
N ALA A 54 10.12 -1.98 -3.39
CA ALA A 54 9.97 -3.01 -4.42
C ALA A 54 8.54 -3.06 -4.95
N GLU A 55 8.39 -3.32 -6.24
CA GLU A 55 7.07 -3.50 -6.83
C GLU A 55 6.34 -4.71 -6.24
N GLY A 56 5.08 -4.52 -5.85
CA GLY A 56 4.28 -5.55 -5.18
C GLY A 56 3.17 -5.01 -4.28
N ARG A 57 3.06 -3.68 -4.13
CA ARG A 57 2.00 -3.04 -3.36
C ARG A 57 0.62 -3.42 -3.90
N CYS A 58 -0.23 -3.89 -3.01
CA CYS A 58 -1.64 -4.17 -3.22
C CYS A 58 -2.47 -3.44 -2.18
N ARG A 59 -3.72 -3.11 -2.53
CA ARG A 59 -4.68 -2.48 -1.62
C ARG A 59 -5.93 -3.33 -1.51
N LYS A 60 -6.56 -3.31 -0.33
CA LYS A 60 -7.84 -3.95 -0.07
C LYS A 60 -8.70 -3.02 0.78
N CYS A 61 -9.92 -2.78 0.32
CA CYS A 61 -10.95 -2.12 1.11
C CYS A 61 -11.75 -3.18 1.88
N CYS A 62 -12.06 -2.92 3.15
CA CYS A 62 -12.92 -3.77 3.97
C CYS A 62 -13.80 -2.90 4.87
N GLY A 63 -15.07 -2.73 4.48
CA GLY A 63 -15.94 -1.72 5.11
C GLY A 63 -15.42 -0.32 4.83
N ASP A 64 -15.34 0.52 5.87
CA ASP A 64 -14.84 1.90 5.77
C ASP A 64 -13.31 1.99 5.93
N ASN A 65 -12.63 0.86 6.12
CA ASN A 65 -11.20 0.81 6.35
C ASN A 65 -10.43 0.43 5.09
N LEU A 66 -9.39 1.21 4.80
CA LEU A 66 -8.42 0.91 3.76
C LEU A 66 -7.22 0.17 4.37
N TYR A 67 -6.83 -0.91 3.71
CA TYR A 67 -5.68 -1.70 4.06
C TYR A 67 -4.74 -1.81 2.86
N GLU A 68 -3.45 -1.82 3.16
CA GLU A 68 -2.39 -2.08 2.20
C GLU A 68 -1.64 -3.34 2.60
N PHE A 69 -1.20 -4.09 1.61
CA PHE A 69 -0.37 -5.26 1.80
C PHE A 69 0.47 -5.45 0.55
N TYR A 70 1.60 -6.12 0.69
CA TYR A 70 2.50 -6.35 -0.44
C TYR A 70 2.50 -7.81 -0.78
N VAL A 71 2.38 -8.12 -2.07
CA VAL A 71 2.48 -9.46 -2.62
C VAL A 71 3.70 -9.52 -3.53
N TYR A 72 4.60 -10.45 -3.22
CA TYR A 72 5.82 -10.67 -3.98
C TYR A 72 5.85 -12.11 -4.50
N HIS A 73 6.10 -12.27 -5.79
CA HIS A 73 6.38 -13.57 -6.38
C HIS A 73 7.89 -13.81 -6.34
N LEU A 74 8.35 -14.41 -5.25
CA LEU A 74 9.76 -14.72 -5.00
C LEU A 74 10.20 -15.89 -5.88
N TYR A 75 11.29 -15.68 -6.60
CA TYR A 75 12.03 -16.71 -7.30
C TYR A 75 13.42 -16.85 -6.67
N LEU A 76 13.71 -18.01 -6.09
CA LEU A 76 14.99 -18.35 -5.51
C LEU A 76 15.60 -19.52 -6.27
N GLU A 77 16.86 -19.39 -6.66
CA GLU A 77 17.65 -20.48 -7.24
C GLU A 77 18.89 -20.70 -6.38
N GLN A 78 19.14 -21.96 -6.05
CA GLN A 78 20.36 -22.40 -5.40
C GLN A 78 21.10 -23.31 -6.38
N ILE A 79 22.37 -23.00 -6.64
CA ILE A 79 23.27 -23.85 -7.41
C ILE A 79 24.27 -24.43 -6.41
N LEU A 80 24.34 -25.75 -6.39
CA LEU A 80 25.21 -26.51 -5.51
C LEU A 80 26.18 -27.31 -6.38
N VAL A 81 27.46 -27.25 -6.05
CA VAL A 81 28.51 -28.00 -6.76
C VAL A 81 29.05 -29.07 -5.81
N ASP A 82 29.05 -30.32 -6.27
CA ASP A 82 29.63 -31.46 -5.54
C ASP A 82 31.11 -31.68 -5.83
N GLU A 83 31.70 -32.65 -5.13
CA GLU A 83 33.12 -33.02 -5.27
C GLU A 83 33.47 -33.48 -6.70
N ASP A 84 32.50 -34.08 -7.41
CA ASP A 84 32.63 -34.53 -8.80
C ASP A 84 32.39 -33.39 -9.82
N ARG A 85 32.21 -32.15 -9.34
CA ARG A 85 31.92 -30.93 -10.13
C ARG A 85 30.58 -31.00 -10.88
N VAL A 86 29.64 -31.80 -10.40
CA VAL A 86 28.28 -31.83 -10.93
C VAL A 86 27.46 -30.73 -10.27
N GLU A 87 26.79 -29.92 -11.10
CA GLU A 87 25.90 -28.87 -10.62
C GLU A 87 24.50 -29.43 -10.35
N THR A 88 24.03 -29.27 -9.12
CA THR A 88 22.63 -29.44 -8.75
C THR A 88 21.97 -28.07 -8.65
N ARG A 89 20.90 -27.85 -9.43
CA ARG A 89 20.14 -26.59 -9.40
C ARG A 89 18.77 -26.82 -8.78
N ILE A 90 18.49 -26.12 -7.69
CA ILE A 90 17.22 -26.16 -6.97
C ILE A 90 16.52 -24.83 -7.14
N ARG A 91 15.24 -24.87 -7.54
CA ARG A 91 14.43 -23.70 -7.83
C ARG A 91 13.19 -23.68 -6.96
N PHE A 92 12.97 -22.55 -6.29
CA PHE A 92 11.79 -22.31 -5.46
C PHE A 92 11.04 -21.10 -5.99
N LEU A 93 9.76 -21.30 -6.30
CA LEU A 93 8.82 -20.24 -6.63
C LEU A 93 7.80 -20.16 -5.49
N ARG A 94 7.71 -19.00 -4.83
CA ARG A 94 6.81 -18.80 -3.69
C ARG A 94 6.14 -17.43 -3.77
N THR A 95 4.86 -17.38 -3.40
CA THR A 95 4.17 -16.11 -3.17
C THR A 95 4.36 -15.71 -1.71
N LEU A 96 4.93 -14.54 -1.48
CA LEU A 96 5.08 -13.91 -0.17
C LEU A 96 4.04 -12.80 -0.04
N ALA A 97 3.40 -12.69 1.11
CA ALA A 97 2.46 -11.62 1.41
C ALA A 97 2.79 -11.00 2.77
N THR A 98 2.74 -9.68 2.88
CA THR A 98 2.76 -9.00 4.18
C THR A 98 1.39 -9.12 4.85
N PRO A 99 1.31 -8.99 6.18
CA PRO A 99 0.04 -8.74 6.86
C PRO A 99 -0.67 -7.49 6.29
N LEU A 100 -1.98 -7.39 6.54
CA LEU A 100 -2.75 -6.19 6.22
C LEU A 100 -2.29 -5.04 7.12
N LEU A 101 -1.75 -3.99 6.52
CA LEU A 101 -1.35 -2.75 7.17
C LEU A 101 -2.49 -1.72 7.03
N PRO A 102 -2.97 -1.11 8.12
CA PRO A 102 -3.96 -0.03 8.02
C PRO A 102 -3.40 1.15 7.22
N SER A 103 -4.21 1.70 6.31
CA SER A 103 -3.93 2.94 5.59
C SER A 103 -5.05 3.93 5.92
N PRO A 104 -4.95 4.63 7.06
CA PRO A 104 -6.01 5.50 7.52
C PRO A 104 -6.13 6.74 6.65
N ILE A 105 -7.35 7.07 6.27
CA ILE A 105 -7.73 8.40 5.80
C ILE A 105 -8.27 9.19 6.99
N PHE A 106 -8.13 10.52 6.95
CA PHE A 106 -8.59 11.36 8.05
C PHE A 106 -9.48 12.50 7.55
N THR A 107 -10.39 12.95 8.41
CA THR A 107 -11.24 14.10 8.15
C THR A 107 -10.89 15.25 9.09
N GLU A 108 -10.78 16.45 8.54
CA GLU A 108 -10.54 17.68 9.28
C GLU A 108 -11.62 18.72 8.98
N ASN A 109 -12.16 19.35 10.03
CA ASN A 109 -13.06 20.48 9.87
C ASN A 109 -12.23 21.75 9.66
N GLN A 110 -12.34 22.35 8.48
CA GLN A 110 -11.67 23.58 8.08
C GLN A 110 -12.66 24.74 7.88
N THR A 111 -13.83 24.67 8.54
CA THR A 111 -14.89 25.67 8.43
C THR A 111 -14.42 27.01 9.00
N VAL A 112 -14.54 28.06 8.18
CA VAL A 112 -14.32 29.46 8.55
C VAL A 112 -15.66 30.16 8.48
N LEU A 113 -16.14 30.73 9.59
CA LEU A 113 -17.49 31.27 9.69
C LEU A 113 -17.71 32.43 8.71
N GLU A 114 -16.67 33.23 8.48
CA GLU A 114 -16.68 34.36 7.55
C GLU A 114 -16.89 33.94 6.10
N GLU A 115 -16.62 32.67 5.74
CA GLU A 115 -16.88 32.13 4.40
C GLU A 115 -18.34 31.68 4.21
N ASN A 116 -19.16 31.67 5.27
CA ASN A 116 -20.56 31.17 5.26
C ASN A 116 -20.72 29.77 4.62
N MET A 117 -19.68 28.94 4.75
CA MET A 117 -19.60 27.60 4.17
C MET A 117 -18.99 26.62 5.16
N PHE A 118 -19.60 25.45 5.30
CA PHE A 118 -18.93 24.31 5.91
C PHE A 118 -17.82 23.86 4.99
N THR A 119 -16.61 23.74 5.54
CA THR A 119 -15.46 23.21 4.80
C THR A 119 -14.94 21.99 5.54
N VAL A 120 -14.97 20.85 4.86
CA VAL A 120 -14.43 19.59 5.37
C VAL A 120 -13.34 19.10 4.43
N TYR A 121 -12.22 18.69 5.00
CA TYR A 121 -11.08 18.16 4.29
C TYR A 121 -10.93 16.68 4.58
N LEU A 122 -10.86 15.86 3.54
CA LEU A 122 -10.52 14.44 3.59
C LEU A 122 -9.08 14.28 3.09
N GLY A 123 -8.18 13.84 3.96
CA GLY A 123 -6.75 13.72 3.71
C GLY A 123 -6.25 12.26 3.59
N ASP A 124 -5.01 12.13 3.12
CA ASP A 124 -4.28 10.87 2.93
C ASP A 124 -4.98 9.83 2.05
N VAL A 125 -5.80 10.29 1.10
CA VAL A 125 -6.44 9.40 0.13
C VAL A 125 -5.36 8.92 -0.86
N PRO A 126 -5.16 7.61 -1.03
CA PRO A 126 -4.14 7.10 -1.94
C PRO A 126 -4.40 7.50 -3.40
N GLU A 127 -3.34 7.67 -4.20
CA GLU A 127 -3.42 8.17 -5.59
C GLU A 127 -4.40 7.41 -6.51
N ASP A 128 -4.53 6.09 -6.33
CA ASP A 128 -5.41 5.19 -7.09
C ASP A 128 -6.84 5.12 -6.54
N VAL A 129 -7.14 5.79 -5.42
CA VAL A 129 -8.48 5.86 -4.82
C VAL A 129 -9.17 7.14 -5.25
N GLN A 130 -10.42 7.02 -5.69
CA GLN A 130 -11.23 8.15 -6.13
C GLN A 130 -12.46 8.32 -5.25
N LEU A 131 -12.81 9.57 -4.97
CA LEU A 131 -14.07 9.91 -4.29
C LEU A 131 -15.24 9.61 -5.23
N ALA A 132 -16.05 8.61 -4.89
CA ALA A 132 -17.21 8.20 -5.68
C ALA A 132 -18.49 8.93 -5.29
N ALA A 133 -18.72 9.15 -4.00
CA ALA A 133 -19.91 9.83 -3.49
C ALA A 133 -19.63 10.48 -2.13
N VAL A 134 -20.50 11.41 -1.76
CA VAL A 134 -20.53 12.06 -0.44
C VAL A 134 -21.92 11.85 0.17
N HIS A 135 -21.98 11.46 1.44
CA HIS A 135 -23.24 11.33 2.18
C HIS A 135 -23.39 12.50 3.15
N LEU A 136 -24.39 13.36 2.94
CA LEU A 136 -24.69 14.50 3.81
C LEU A 136 -26.13 14.37 4.30
N ASN A 137 -26.33 14.31 5.61
CA ASN A 137 -27.64 14.26 6.27
C ASN A 137 -28.63 13.26 5.64
N GLY A 138 -28.14 12.06 5.30
CA GLY A 138 -28.93 10.97 4.73
C GLY A 138 -29.17 11.05 3.22
N GLN A 139 -28.61 12.04 2.54
CA GLN A 139 -28.64 12.16 1.08
C GLN A 139 -27.27 11.82 0.49
N GLU A 140 -27.26 11.02 -0.57
CA GLU A 140 -26.05 10.64 -1.31
C GLU A 140 -25.87 11.54 -2.54
N PHE A 141 -24.65 12.04 -2.70
CA PHE A 141 -24.24 12.89 -3.83
C PHE A 141 -23.07 12.24 -4.56
N THR A 142 -23.35 11.61 -5.70
CA THR A 142 -22.34 11.00 -6.57
C THR A 142 -21.43 12.07 -7.18
N VAL A 143 -20.14 11.75 -7.36
CA VAL A 143 -19.12 12.60 -7.97
C VAL A 143 -18.92 12.18 -9.44
N PRO A 144 -18.85 13.11 -10.42
CA PRO A 144 -18.93 14.57 -10.27
C PRO A 144 -20.32 15.01 -9.81
N LEU A 145 -20.35 16.04 -8.96
CA LEU A 145 -21.59 16.51 -8.34
C LEU A 145 -22.57 17.02 -9.39
N ASN A 146 -23.82 16.56 -9.29
CA ASN A 146 -24.94 17.07 -10.09
C ASN A 146 -25.59 18.33 -9.49
N VAL A 147 -25.20 18.71 -8.26
CA VAL A 147 -25.74 19.85 -7.53
C VAL A 147 -24.78 21.03 -7.64
N SER A 148 -25.27 22.18 -8.07
CA SER A 148 -24.45 23.36 -8.34
C SER A 148 -23.96 24.10 -7.09
N SER A 149 -24.52 23.82 -5.91
CA SER A 149 -24.20 24.51 -4.66
C SER A 149 -22.97 23.95 -3.94
N PHE A 150 -22.58 22.71 -4.22
CA PHE A 150 -21.45 22.04 -3.57
C PHE A 150 -20.18 22.19 -4.39
N ILE A 151 -19.06 22.40 -3.71
CA ILE A 151 -17.75 22.51 -4.34
C ILE A 151 -16.87 21.40 -3.78
N ILE A 152 -16.38 20.53 -4.67
CA ILE A 152 -15.34 19.54 -4.34
C ILE A 152 -14.08 19.88 -5.11
N THR A 153 -12.99 20.11 -4.39
CA THR A 153 -11.66 20.34 -5.00
C THR A 153 -10.69 19.24 -4.58
N LYS A 154 -10.00 18.65 -5.55
CA LYS A 154 -8.90 17.69 -5.31
C LYS A 154 -7.62 18.47 -4.99
N VAL A 155 -6.93 18.08 -3.93
CA VAL A 155 -5.62 18.62 -3.51
C VAL A 155 -4.59 17.52 -3.68
N VAL A 156 -3.57 17.71 -4.53
CA VAL A 156 -2.53 16.70 -4.77
C VAL A 156 -1.36 16.94 -3.81
N HIS A 157 -0.83 15.88 -3.20
CA HIS A 157 0.33 15.94 -2.32
C HIS A 157 1.55 15.25 -2.96
N PRO A 158 2.77 15.62 -2.55
CA PRO A 158 4.00 15.01 -3.07
C PRO A 158 4.26 13.57 -2.61
N ASN A 159 3.49 13.04 -1.66
CA ASN A 159 3.65 11.70 -1.06
C ASN A 159 2.80 10.61 -1.74
N ASN A 160 2.44 10.77 -3.02
CA ASN A 160 1.54 9.87 -3.76
C ASN A 160 0.18 9.66 -3.07
N THR A 161 -0.28 10.68 -2.33
CA THR A 161 -1.65 10.79 -1.84
C THR A 161 -2.26 12.09 -2.35
N HIS A 162 -3.56 12.19 -2.22
CA HIS A 162 -4.32 13.41 -2.45
C HIS A 162 -5.36 13.58 -1.35
N GLY A 163 -5.96 14.74 -1.32
CA GLY A 163 -7.10 15.04 -0.48
C GLY A 163 -8.26 15.58 -1.30
N TYR A 164 -9.42 15.62 -0.65
CA TYR A 164 -10.62 16.26 -1.18
C TYR A 164 -11.09 17.30 -0.19
N LYS A 165 -11.34 18.51 -0.68
CA LYS A 165 -11.98 19.56 0.12
C LYS A 165 -13.40 19.73 -0.38
N LEU A 166 -14.35 19.50 0.51
CA LEU A 166 -15.77 19.70 0.30
C LEU A 166 -16.17 21.05 0.92
N LYS A 167 -16.84 21.91 0.15
CA LYS A 167 -17.50 23.11 0.64
C LYS A 167 -19.00 23.04 0.42
N VAL A 168 -19.76 23.32 1.48
CA VAL A 168 -21.22 23.33 1.49
C VAL A 168 -21.72 24.65 2.09
N PRO A 169 -22.52 25.46 1.35
CA PRO A 169 -23.10 26.69 1.89
C PRO A 169 -23.96 26.44 3.15
N PHE A 170 -23.93 27.34 4.14
CA PHE A 170 -24.79 27.24 5.32
C PHE A 170 -26.29 27.33 5.01
N GLU A 171 -26.64 27.98 3.90
CA GLU A 171 -28.00 28.15 3.42
C GLU A 171 -28.49 26.95 2.60
N ASP A 172 -27.63 25.96 2.31
CA ASP A 172 -28.01 24.82 1.50
C ASP A 172 -29.09 23.98 2.20
N PRO A 173 -30.14 23.51 1.49
CA PRO A 173 -31.21 22.71 2.08
C PRO A 173 -30.74 21.44 2.79
N VAL A 174 -29.57 20.91 2.43
CA VAL A 174 -28.99 19.74 3.12
C VAL A 174 -28.54 20.09 4.53
N VAL A 175 -28.26 21.36 4.84
CA VAL A 175 -27.78 21.81 6.14
C VAL A 175 -28.93 21.95 7.13
N LEU A 176 -28.83 21.27 8.27
CA LEU A 176 -29.79 21.39 9.36
C LEU A 176 -29.50 22.67 10.16
N GLN A 177 -30.43 23.62 10.14
CA GLN A 177 -30.34 24.82 10.95
C GLN A 177 -30.93 24.56 12.34
N GLN A 178 -30.10 24.70 13.38
CA GLN A 178 -30.57 24.63 14.76
C GLN A 178 -30.88 26.03 15.28
N VAL A 179 -32.15 26.40 15.28
CA VAL A 179 -32.61 27.67 15.86
C VAL A 179 -32.71 27.48 17.37
N ARG A 180 -31.83 28.12 18.15
CA ARG A 180 -32.00 28.19 19.61
C ARG A 180 -33.04 29.26 19.93
N CYS A 181 -34.25 28.85 20.27
CA CYS A 181 -35.21 29.73 20.92
C CYS A 181 -34.70 30.05 22.33
N ILE A 182 -34.37 31.32 22.57
CA ILE A 182 -34.12 31.85 23.91
C ILE A 182 -35.50 32.26 24.43
N PHE A 183 -36.04 31.50 25.39
CA PHE A 183 -37.23 31.88 26.16
C PHE A 183 -36.81 32.68 27.39
#